data_AF-A0A7C7JR57-F1
#
_entry.id   AF-A0A7C7JR57-F1
#
_cell.length_a   1.000
_cell.length_b   1.000
_cell.length_c   1.000
_cell.angle_alpha   90.00
_cell.angle_beta   90.00
_cell.angle_gamma   90.00
#
_symmetry.space_group_name_H-M   'P 1'
#
loop_
_entity.id
_entity.type
_entity.pdbx_description
1 polymer ?
#
loop_
_entity_poly.entity_id
_entity_poly.type
_entity_poly.pdbx_seq_one_letter_code
_entity_poly.pdbx_strand_id
1 'polypeptide(L)'
;ISTSGGTGDLDLYVHHGERPAHRDDYKCASGSPISTESCTLNAAEPGVYHILLFAWDQFSGVTLEATVGGDPVPFNIELVFLSGGTTEQDDAFRTSAAMWERIITDDIYDYSFVENPQPANECISGQPMISDVVDDLRIYVSIRDIDGPQPILGRAGPCYLRGISEHPIVGMMEFDIYDFDRITDQGLLIPVVLHEMGHVLGIGTIWSRKELLMNPSSVTPGADTHFIGPRAITAFDNAGGVNYTGGAKVPVENEAGPGSQDSHWREAVFGAELMSPFVNSGVQNPLSVITIQSLADLGYVVDPSQDEPYSVPLAADLVSPDRGPGVDLGNDTRRGPILVVGPKKRRH
;
A
#
# COMPACT_ATOMS: atom_id res chain seq x y z
N ILE A 1 13.09 10.08 16.70
CA ILE A 1 12.75 11.42 17.25
C ILE A 1 11.28 11.38 17.63
N SER A 2 10.89 11.85 18.81
CA SER A 2 9.51 11.75 19.26
C SER A 2 9.08 12.92 20.13
N THR A 3 7.78 13.16 20.17
CA THR A 3 7.13 14.03 21.15
C THR A 3 6.28 13.20 22.11
N SER A 4 6.17 13.62 23.36
CA SER A 4 5.36 12.94 24.35
C SER A 4 4.89 13.87 25.49
N GLY A 5 3.83 13.43 26.18
CA GLY A 5 3.24 14.14 27.29
C GLY A 5 2.57 15.46 26.89
N GLY A 6 2.31 16.31 27.88
CA GLY A 6 1.66 17.60 27.65
C GLY A 6 0.18 17.50 27.25
N THR A 7 -0.34 18.59 26.70
CA THR A 7 -1.72 18.71 26.18
C THR A 7 -1.70 19.42 24.83
N GLY A 8 -2.77 19.25 24.06
CA GLY A 8 -2.96 19.92 22.77
C GLY A 8 -2.56 19.03 21.60
N ASP A 9 -2.44 19.65 20.44
CA ASP A 9 -2.30 18.95 19.17
C ASP A 9 -1.08 19.50 18.41
N LEU A 10 0.04 18.77 18.51
CA LEU A 10 1.34 19.14 17.98
C LEU A 10 1.80 18.06 17.00
N ASP A 11 2.02 18.44 15.75
CA ASP A 11 2.58 17.56 14.72
C ASP A 11 4.10 17.66 14.67
N LEU A 12 4.75 16.56 14.34
CA LEU A 12 6.19 16.43 14.21
C LEU A 12 6.58 16.24 12.74
N TYR A 13 7.53 17.05 12.28
CA TYR A 13 8.12 16.92 10.95
C TYR A 13 9.65 16.89 11.05
N VAL A 14 10.30 15.98 10.33
CA VAL A 14 11.76 15.84 10.31
C VAL A 14 12.29 15.75 8.87
N HIS A 15 13.39 16.47 8.61
CA HIS A 15 14.08 16.45 7.32
C HIS A 15 15.60 16.47 7.52
N HIS A 16 16.33 15.67 6.76
CA HIS A 16 17.80 15.66 6.71
C HIS A 16 18.32 16.58 5.61
N GLY A 17 19.43 17.28 5.87
CA GLY A 17 20.09 18.12 4.88
C GLY A 17 19.65 19.59 4.99
N GLU A 18 19.24 20.18 3.87
CA GLU A 18 18.81 21.58 3.84
C GLU A 18 17.45 21.75 4.50
N ARG A 19 17.26 22.85 5.23
CA ARG A 19 15.98 23.15 5.87
C ARG A 19 14.90 23.35 4.79
N PRO A 20 13.81 22.57 4.80
CA PRO A 20 12.74 22.81 3.85
C PRO A 20 12.06 24.15 4.07
N ALA A 21 11.66 24.79 2.96
CA ALA A 21 10.96 26.08 3.00
C ALA A 21 9.49 25.92 3.39
N HIS A 22 8.87 24.81 2.98
CA HIS A 22 7.49 24.49 3.29
C HIS A 22 7.41 23.22 4.15
N ARG A 23 6.37 23.15 4.99
CA ARG A 23 6.11 22.00 5.88
C ARG A 23 5.98 20.69 5.09
N ASP A 24 5.37 20.77 3.91
CA ASP A 24 5.02 19.60 3.11
C ASP A 24 6.24 18.97 2.41
N ASP A 25 7.39 19.64 2.45
CA ASP A 25 8.67 19.16 1.90
C ASP A 25 9.45 18.29 2.91
N TYR A 26 8.99 18.19 4.15
CA TYR A 26 9.61 17.36 5.17
C TYR A 26 9.41 15.87 4.85
N LYS A 27 10.43 15.04 5.14
CA LYS A 27 10.44 13.62 4.71
C LYS A 27 9.75 12.69 5.68
N CYS A 28 9.94 12.92 6.97
CA CYS A 28 9.12 12.27 7.98
C CYS A 28 8.09 13.27 8.50
N ALA A 29 6.84 12.82 8.58
CA ALA A 29 5.75 13.58 9.15
C ALA A 29 4.87 12.64 9.98
N SER A 30 4.59 13.06 11.21
CA SER A 30 3.77 12.34 12.16
C SER A 30 2.79 13.33 12.76
N GLY A 31 1.52 12.94 12.72
CA GLY A 31 0.43 13.73 13.25
C GLY A 31 -0.72 12.85 13.69
N SER A 32 -1.01 12.92 14.97
CA SER A 32 -2.13 12.32 15.65
C SER A 32 -3.03 13.42 16.23
N PRO A 33 -4.23 13.13 16.73
CA PRO A 33 -5.05 14.11 17.44
C PRO A 33 -4.50 14.53 18.82
N ILE A 34 -3.32 14.04 19.22
CA ILE A 34 -2.63 14.33 20.48
C ILE A 34 -1.21 14.81 20.17
N SER A 35 -0.45 15.27 21.16
CA SER A 35 0.94 15.72 20.95
C SER A 35 1.99 14.60 21.04
N THR A 36 1.59 13.35 20.77
CA THR A 36 2.47 12.18 20.84
C THR A 36 2.76 11.71 19.44
N GLU A 37 3.93 12.10 18.92
CA GLU A 37 4.33 11.87 17.54
C GLU A 37 5.70 11.19 17.49
N SER A 38 5.99 10.48 16.41
CA SER A 38 7.27 9.80 16.22
C SER A 38 7.75 9.90 14.78
N CYS A 39 9.06 10.03 14.63
CA CYS A 39 9.77 9.96 13.36
C CYS A 39 11.01 9.10 13.56
N THR A 40 10.98 7.90 12.98
CA THR A 40 12.09 6.96 12.95
C THR A 40 12.83 7.08 11.62
N LEU A 41 14.15 6.97 11.67
CA LEU A 41 15.04 7.13 10.52
C LEU A 41 16.08 6.01 10.58
N ASN A 42 15.76 4.84 10.03
CA ASN A 42 16.57 3.62 10.20
C ASN A 42 17.96 3.72 9.55
N ALA A 43 18.04 4.36 8.39
CA ALA A 43 19.28 4.61 7.67
C ALA A 43 19.72 6.08 7.78
N ALA A 44 19.68 6.64 9.01
CA ALA A 44 20.04 8.04 9.24
C ALA A 44 21.45 8.38 8.74
N GLU A 45 21.52 9.22 7.69
CA GLU A 45 22.77 9.72 7.15
C GLU A 45 23.44 10.72 8.10
N PRO A 46 24.79 10.79 8.15
CA PRO A 46 25.48 11.87 8.83
C PRO A 46 25.06 13.23 8.30
N GLY A 47 24.76 14.19 9.17
CA GLY A 47 24.40 15.54 8.75
C GLY A 47 23.51 16.28 9.75
N VAL A 48 22.88 17.34 9.26
CA VAL A 48 21.96 18.17 10.03
C VAL A 48 20.53 17.67 9.81
N TYR A 49 19.78 17.54 10.89
CA TYR A 49 18.36 17.22 10.86
C TYR A 49 17.56 18.44 11.35
N HIS A 50 16.61 18.88 10.54
CA HIS A 50 15.68 19.94 10.86
C HIS A 50 14.40 19.34 11.42
N ILE A 51 14.04 19.75 12.64
CA ILE A 51 12.80 19.34 13.32
C ILE A 51 11.85 20.53 13.34
N LEU A 52 10.65 20.34 12.81
CA LEU A 52 9.56 21.31 12.89
C LEU A 52 8.47 20.73 13.79
N LEU A 53 8.12 21.52 14.81
CA LEU A 53 6.96 21.29 15.66
C LEU A 53 5.85 22.23 15.17
N PHE A 54 4.76 21.67 14.65
CA PHE A 54 3.64 22.44 14.12
C PHE A 54 2.42 22.30 15.03
N ALA A 55 1.98 23.41 15.62
CA ALA A 55 0.79 23.45 16.46
C ALA A 55 -0.47 23.48 15.59
N TRP A 56 -1.22 22.38 15.60
CA TRP A 56 -2.56 22.37 15.03
C TRP A 56 -3.57 23.02 15.98
N ASP A 57 -3.49 22.67 17.26
CA ASP A 57 -4.14 23.37 18.37
C ASP A 57 -3.10 23.84 19.39
N GLN A 58 -3.52 24.70 20.32
CA GLN A 58 -2.64 25.18 21.38
C GLN A 58 -2.11 23.99 22.21
N PHE A 59 -0.79 23.80 22.18
CA PHE A 59 -0.12 22.77 22.97
C PHE A 59 0.66 23.36 24.16
N SER A 60 0.87 22.55 25.20
CA SER A 60 1.62 22.94 26.40
C SER A 60 2.24 21.73 27.08
N GLY A 61 3.45 21.89 27.61
CA GLY A 61 4.13 20.86 28.41
C GLY A 61 4.57 19.61 27.63
N VAL A 62 4.65 19.69 26.29
CA VAL A 62 5.11 18.59 25.44
C VAL A 62 6.64 18.49 25.50
N THR A 63 7.14 17.27 25.61
CA THR A 63 8.58 16.95 25.58
C THR A 63 8.96 16.53 24.16
N LEU A 64 10.04 17.09 23.62
CA LEU A 64 10.68 16.64 22.38
C LEU A 64 11.97 15.91 22.72
N GLU A 65 12.12 14.69 22.23
CA GLU A 65 13.30 13.85 22.41
C GLU A 65 13.85 13.39 21.06
N ALA A 66 15.18 13.47 20.91
CA ALA A 66 15.90 12.98 19.75
C ALA A 66 16.96 11.99 20.20
N THR A 67 16.71 10.71 19.94
CA THR A 67 17.66 9.62 20.18
C THR A 67 18.51 9.39 18.94
N VAL A 68 19.83 9.27 19.13
CA VAL A 68 20.79 8.93 18.07
C VAL A 68 21.38 7.57 18.39
N GLY A 69 21.39 6.68 17.40
CA GLY A 69 21.71 5.27 17.59
C GLY A 69 20.49 4.45 18.04
N GLY A 70 20.67 3.14 18.10
CA GLY A 70 19.59 2.16 18.28
C GLY A 70 19.58 1.16 17.14
N ASP A 71 18.86 0.05 17.34
CA ASP A 71 18.60 -0.89 16.26
C ASP A 71 17.50 -0.31 15.35
N PRO A 72 17.57 -0.55 14.02
CA PRO A 72 16.48 -0.19 13.11
C PRO A 72 15.14 -0.76 13.59
N VAL A 73 14.09 0.04 13.54
CA VAL A 73 12.71 -0.40 13.76
C VAL A 73 12.10 -0.67 12.38
N PRO A 74 11.98 -1.93 11.95
CA PRO A 74 11.49 -2.22 10.60
C PRO A 74 9.98 -1.98 10.51
N PHE A 75 9.49 -1.84 9.27
CA PHE A 75 8.07 -1.84 9.00
C PHE A 75 7.43 -3.17 9.46
N ASN A 76 6.23 -3.11 10.05
CA ASN A 76 5.51 -4.25 10.60
C ASN A 76 4.07 -4.37 10.05
N ILE A 77 3.67 -5.58 9.68
CA ILE A 77 2.30 -5.90 9.27
C ILE A 77 1.66 -6.84 10.31
N GLU A 78 0.76 -6.29 11.12
CA GLU A 78 -0.04 -7.08 12.06
C GLU A 78 -1.20 -7.79 11.33
N LEU A 79 -1.13 -9.12 11.21
CA LEU A 79 -2.21 -9.93 10.66
C LEU A 79 -3.20 -10.38 11.75
N VAL A 80 -4.47 -9.99 11.60
CA VAL A 80 -5.57 -10.39 12.50
C VAL A 80 -6.56 -11.27 11.73
N PHE A 81 -6.48 -12.58 11.94
CA PHE A 81 -7.37 -13.57 11.32
C PHE A 81 -8.73 -13.60 12.04
N LEU A 82 -9.76 -13.07 11.38
CA LEU A 82 -11.15 -13.11 11.84
C LEU A 82 -11.81 -14.46 11.56
N SER A 83 -11.50 -15.01 10.40
CA SER A 83 -11.74 -16.39 10.01
C SER A 83 -10.49 -16.88 9.29
N GLY A 84 -9.83 -17.87 9.88
CA GLY A 84 -8.63 -18.49 9.31
C GLY A 84 -8.98 -19.57 8.29
N GLY A 85 -7.97 -19.95 7.51
CA GLY A 85 -8.05 -21.02 6.52
C GLY A 85 -7.42 -22.30 7.05
N THR A 86 -6.87 -23.09 6.13
CA THR A 86 -5.88 -24.12 6.47
C THR A 86 -4.58 -23.48 6.96
N THR A 87 -3.68 -24.27 7.57
CA THR A 87 -2.35 -23.78 7.96
C THR A 87 -1.55 -23.26 6.76
N GLU A 88 -1.65 -23.92 5.60
CA GLU A 88 -1.00 -23.48 4.36
C GLU A 88 -1.53 -22.12 3.90
N GLN A 89 -2.85 -21.93 3.99
CA GLN A 89 -3.53 -20.67 3.70
C GLN A 89 -3.03 -19.55 4.61
N ASP A 90 -3.06 -19.75 5.93
CA ASP A 90 -2.59 -18.76 6.90
C ASP A 90 -1.08 -18.44 6.73
N ASP A 91 -0.26 -19.44 6.40
CA ASP A 91 1.18 -19.28 6.18
C ASP A 91 1.50 -18.45 4.92
N ALA A 92 0.65 -18.46 3.90
CA ALA A 92 0.83 -17.60 2.73
C ALA A 92 0.63 -16.11 3.06
N PHE A 93 -0.29 -15.76 3.96
CA PHE A 93 -0.40 -14.39 4.47
C PHE A 93 0.84 -13.97 5.21
N ARG A 94 1.36 -14.82 6.10
CA ARG A 94 2.59 -14.52 6.86
C ARG A 94 3.79 -14.37 5.94
N THR A 95 3.89 -15.23 4.94
CA THR A 95 4.96 -15.18 3.93
C THR A 95 4.89 -13.89 3.11
N SER A 96 3.69 -13.49 2.70
CA SER A 96 3.47 -12.26 1.93
C SER A 96 3.73 -11.00 2.77
N ALA A 97 3.31 -11.01 4.04
CA ALA A 97 3.63 -9.93 4.98
C ALA A 97 5.15 -9.78 5.14
N ALA A 98 5.87 -10.88 5.38
CA ALA A 98 7.33 -10.87 5.49
C ALA A 98 8.05 -10.48 4.19
N MET A 99 7.41 -10.59 3.03
CA MET A 99 7.94 -10.04 1.76
C MET A 99 7.80 -8.52 1.74
N TRP A 100 6.62 -7.98 2.04
CA TRP A 100 6.39 -6.54 2.09
C TRP A 100 7.20 -5.84 3.19
N GLU A 101 7.36 -6.44 4.37
CA GLU A 101 8.19 -5.93 5.47
C GLU A 101 9.69 -5.88 5.12
N ARG A 102 10.15 -6.71 4.17
CA ARG A 102 11.53 -6.62 3.65
C ARG A 102 11.69 -5.52 2.61
N ILE A 103 10.63 -5.22 1.87
CA ILE A 103 10.61 -4.19 0.83
C ILE A 103 10.50 -2.81 1.48
N ILE A 104 9.62 -2.62 2.45
CA ILE A 104 9.41 -1.35 3.14
C ILE A 104 10.34 -1.31 4.35
N THR A 105 11.35 -0.44 4.30
CA THR A 105 12.49 -0.51 5.24
C THR A 105 12.38 0.45 6.42
N ASP A 106 11.57 1.50 6.30
CA ASP A 106 11.38 2.47 7.37
C ASP A 106 10.06 2.22 8.11
N ASP A 107 10.14 2.36 9.42
CA ASP A 107 9.01 2.43 10.35
C ASP A 107 8.15 3.69 10.06
N ILE A 108 6.84 3.50 10.12
CA ILE A 108 5.81 4.52 9.99
C ILE A 108 5.12 4.67 11.35
N TYR A 109 5.19 5.89 11.87
CA TYR A 109 4.63 6.26 13.16
C TYR A 109 3.31 5.55 13.54
N ASP A 110 3.27 5.04 14.76
CA ASP A 110 2.11 4.37 15.34
C ASP A 110 0.88 5.29 15.34
N TYR A 111 -0.29 4.70 15.12
CA TYR A 111 -1.56 5.41 15.28
C TYR A 111 -2.35 4.87 16.47
N SER A 112 -2.69 5.75 17.41
CA SER A 112 -3.49 5.41 18.58
C SER A 112 -4.99 5.63 18.35
N PHE A 113 -5.76 4.55 18.47
CA PHE A 113 -7.23 4.60 18.50
C PHE A 113 -7.80 4.65 19.92
N VAL A 114 -6.98 4.78 20.96
CA VAL A 114 -7.41 4.74 22.37
C VAL A 114 -8.40 5.86 22.71
N GLU A 115 -8.09 7.10 22.32
CA GLU A 115 -8.92 8.28 22.62
C GLU A 115 -10.12 8.43 21.66
N ASN A 116 -10.04 7.83 20.47
CA ASN A 116 -11.12 7.83 19.49
C ASN A 116 -11.29 6.44 18.86
N PRO A 117 -11.86 5.48 19.60
CA PRO A 117 -12.03 4.11 19.12
C PRO A 117 -12.89 4.05 17.86
N GLN A 118 -12.54 3.16 16.94
CA GLN A 118 -13.36 2.90 15.76
C GLN A 118 -14.29 1.72 15.99
N PRO A 119 -15.58 1.82 15.65
CA PRO A 119 -16.56 0.77 15.89
C PRO A 119 -16.22 -0.54 15.18
N ALA A 120 -16.77 -1.62 15.71
CA ALA A 120 -16.70 -2.94 15.10
C ALA A 120 -17.41 -2.96 13.74
N ASN A 121 -16.95 -3.83 12.84
CA ASN A 121 -17.50 -4.06 11.49
C ASN A 121 -17.44 -2.86 10.53
N GLU A 122 -16.59 -1.85 10.78
CA GLU A 122 -16.44 -0.70 9.88
C GLU A 122 -15.44 -0.98 8.74
N CYS A 123 -14.39 -1.75 9.02
CA CYS A 123 -13.41 -2.14 8.01
C CYS A 123 -13.87 -3.35 7.20
N ILE A 124 -14.22 -4.44 7.91
CA ILE A 124 -14.68 -5.73 7.39
C ILE A 124 -15.64 -6.36 8.41
N SER A 125 -16.60 -7.17 7.97
CA SER A 125 -17.49 -7.91 8.87
C SER A 125 -16.69 -8.83 9.82
N GLY A 126 -17.00 -8.80 11.10
CA GLY A 126 -16.30 -9.57 12.14
C GLY A 126 -15.15 -8.82 12.82
N GLN A 127 -14.67 -7.71 12.25
CA GLN A 127 -13.63 -6.88 12.88
C GLN A 127 -14.12 -6.36 14.24
N PRO A 128 -13.40 -6.63 15.35
CA PRO A 128 -13.73 -6.09 16.67
C PRO A 128 -13.48 -4.58 16.72
N MET A 129 -14.08 -3.88 17.69
CA MET A 129 -13.79 -2.46 17.94
C MET A 129 -12.28 -2.24 18.06
N ILE A 130 -11.75 -1.24 17.35
CA ILE A 130 -10.33 -0.86 17.39
C ILE A 130 -10.20 0.24 18.44
N SER A 131 -9.47 -0.03 19.51
CA SER A 131 -9.31 0.88 20.66
C SER A 131 -7.90 0.82 21.25
N ASP A 132 -6.94 0.42 20.44
CA ASP A 132 -5.55 0.18 20.79
C ASP A 132 -4.62 0.95 19.84
N VAL A 133 -3.32 0.72 19.99
CA VAL A 133 -2.30 1.31 19.11
C VAL A 133 -2.02 0.34 17.97
N VAL A 134 -1.99 0.86 16.75
CA VAL A 134 -1.54 0.11 15.58
C VAL A 134 -0.17 0.63 15.20
N ASP A 135 0.83 -0.25 15.33
CA ASP A 135 2.16 -0.07 14.76
C ASP A 135 2.09 -0.37 13.26
N ASP A 136 2.57 0.57 12.44
CA ASP A 136 2.60 0.50 10.98
C ASP A 136 1.27 0.19 10.27
N LEU A 137 0.93 -1.10 10.12
CA LEU A 137 -0.26 -1.56 9.40
C LEU A 137 -0.86 -2.81 10.06
N ARG A 138 -2.16 -2.74 10.38
CA ARG A 138 -2.98 -3.90 10.74
C ARG A 138 -3.85 -4.35 9.56
N ILE A 139 -3.82 -5.63 9.24
CA ILE A 139 -4.67 -6.23 8.21
C ILE A 139 -5.60 -7.26 8.83
N TYR A 140 -6.90 -7.02 8.70
CA TYR A 140 -7.91 -8.02 9.05
C TYR A 140 -8.08 -9.01 7.90
N VAL A 141 -7.87 -10.29 8.18
CA VAL A 141 -7.99 -11.38 7.21
C VAL A 141 -9.28 -12.15 7.47
N SER A 142 -10.09 -12.35 6.44
CA SER A 142 -11.28 -13.21 6.52
C SER A 142 -11.38 -14.12 5.30
N ILE A 143 -11.29 -15.43 5.54
CA ILE A 143 -11.62 -16.45 4.55
C ILE A 143 -13.01 -16.96 4.87
N ARG A 144 -13.98 -16.75 3.97
CA ARG A 144 -15.40 -17.10 4.19
C ARG A 144 -16.13 -17.29 2.87
N ASP A 145 -17.36 -17.78 2.93
CA ASP A 145 -18.26 -17.76 1.77
C ASP A 145 -18.64 -16.30 1.43
N ILE A 146 -18.31 -15.87 0.21
CA ILE A 146 -18.67 -14.57 -0.38
C ILE A 146 -19.80 -14.77 -1.38
N ASP A 147 -19.57 -15.60 -2.40
CA ASP A 147 -20.53 -15.90 -3.46
C ASP A 147 -20.49 -17.35 -3.97
N GLY A 148 -19.74 -18.23 -3.31
CA GLY A 148 -19.55 -19.61 -3.75
C GLY A 148 -18.41 -19.72 -4.77
N PRO A 149 -18.33 -20.83 -5.54
CA PRO A 149 -17.28 -20.98 -6.53
C PRO A 149 -17.47 -19.99 -7.70
N GLN A 150 -16.56 -19.01 -7.82
CA GLN A 150 -16.56 -17.92 -8.80
C GLN A 150 -17.82 -17.04 -8.76
N PRO A 151 -17.73 -15.74 -9.13
CA PRO A 151 -16.58 -15.07 -9.77
C PRO A 151 -15.60 -14.35 -8.84
N ILE A 152 -15.90 -14.14 -7.55
CA ILE A 152 -15.04 -13.31 -6.69
C ILE A 152 -14.01 -14.19 -5.98
N LEU A 153 -12.74 -14.08 -6.37
CA LEU A 153 -11.65 -14.73 -5.63
C LEU A 153 -11.45 -14.12 -4.25
N GLY A 154 -11.38 -12.80 -4.21
CA GLY A 154 -11.12 -12.05 -3.01
C GLY A 154 -11.20 -10.56 -3.27
N ARG A 155 -10.97 -9.79 -2.22
CA ARG A 155 -10.77 -8.36 -2.28
C ARG A 155 -9.92 -7.85 -1.14
N ALA A 156 -9.17 -6.80 -1.40
CA ALA A 156 -8.35 -6.16 -0.40
C ALA A 156 -8.24 -4.65 -0.57
N GLY A 157 -7.88 -3.97 0.51
CA GLY A 157 -7.60 -2.55 0.47
C GLY A 157 -7.62 -1.88 1.83
N PRO A 158 -7.20 -0.61 1.89
CA PRO A 158 -7.20 0.15 3.12
C PRO A 158 -8.61 0.48 3.58
N CYS A 159 -8.77 0.51 4.89
CA CYS A 159 -9.97 0.99 5.58
C CYS A 159 -9.71 2.37 6.20
N TYR A 160 -8.51 2.55 6.77
CA TYR A 160 -8.10 3.76 7.47
C TYR A 160 -6.73 4.23 6.99
N LEU A 161 -6.60 5.51 6.69
CA LEU A 161 -5.34 6.16 6.34
C LEU A 161 -4.93 7.18 7.40
N ARG A 162 -3.63 7.34 7.57
CA ARG A 162 -3.00 8.43 8.34
C ARG A 162 -3.36 9.78 7.72
N GLY A 163 -3.64 10.78 8.55
CA GLY A 163 -4.09 12.09 8.09
C GLY A 163 -3.08 12.87 7.27
N ILE A 164 -1.79 12.74 7.57
CA ILE A 164 -0.70 13.48 6.91
C ILE A 164 -0.07 12.64 5.81
N SER A 165 0.54 11.51 6.17
CA SER A 165 1.25 10.68 5.19
C SER A 165 0.31 9.95 4.23
N GLU A 166 -0.97 9.83 4.57
CA GLU A 166 -1.96 9.02 3.85
C GLU A 166 -1.58 7.54 3.70
N HIS A 167 -0.58 7.07 4.46
CA HIS A 167 -0.25 5.65 4.54
C HIS A 167 -1.38 4.89 5.29
N PRO A 168 -1.79 3.72 4.79
CA PRO A 168 -2.69 2.80 5.48
C PRO A 168 -2.29 2.51 6.92
N ILE A 169 -3.26 2.58 7.84
CA ILE A 169 -3.14 2.16 9.25
C ILE A 169 -3.80 0.81 9.42
N VAL A 170 -5.01 0.67 8.87
CA VAL A 170 -5.81 -0.54 8.98
C VAL A 170 -6.38 -0.85 7.60
N GLY A 171 -6.25 -2.09 7.17
CA GLY A 171 -6.86 -2.61 5.96
C GLY A 171 -7.51 -3.96 6.17
N MET A 172 -8.03 -4.52 5.08
CA MET A 172 -8.62 -5.85 5.09
C MET A 172 -8.24 -6.61 3.84
N MET A 173 -8.25 -7.93 4.00
CA MET A 173 -8.17 -8.92 2.92
C MET A 173 -9.27 -9.94 3.16
N GLU A 174 -10.14 -10.14 2.18
CA GLU A 174 -11.28 -11.04 2.26
C GLU A 174 -11.26 -11.99 1.06
N PHE A 175 -11.28 -13.30 1.29
CA PHE A 175 -11.21 -14.31 0.24
C PHE A 175 -12.42 -15.24 0.28
N ASP A 176 -12.94 -15.61 -0.89
CA ASP A 176 -13.96 -16.64 -1.01
C ASP A 176 -13.34 -18.01 -0.75
N ILE A 177 -13.87 -18.73 0.23
CA ILE A 177 -13.31 -20.02 0.68
C ILE A 177 -13.24 -21.06 -0.46
N TYR A 178 -14.20 -21.08 -1.39
CA TYR A 178 -14.24 -22.06 -2.48
C TYR A 178 -13.19 -21.77 -3.54
N ASP A 179 -12.97 -20.49 -3.84
CA ASP A 179 -11.93 -20.08 -4.78
C ASP A 179 -10.53 -20.10 -4.15
N PHE A 180 -10.43 -19.87 -2.85
CA PHE A 180 -9.16 -19.91 -2.13
C PHE A 180 -8.57 -21.33 -2.08
N ASP A 181 -9.41 -22.35 -1.85
CA ASP A 181 -9.01 -23.76 -1.94
C ASP A 181 -8.53 -24.10 -3.38
N ARG A 182 -9.25 -23.61 -4.39
CA ARG A 182 -8.88 -23.83 -5.81
C ARG A 182 -7.51 -23.23 -6.15
N ILE A 183 -7.20 -22.01 -5.71
CA ILE A 183 -5.88 -21.42 -5.99
C ILE A 183 -4.76 -22.05 -5.15
N THR A 184 -5.10 -22.61 -3.99
CA THR A 184 -4.17 -23.41 -3.17
C THR A 184 -3.70 -24.63 -3.97
N ASP A 185 -4.65 -25.38 -4.54
CA ASP A 185 -4.35 -26.56 -5.38
C ASP A 185 -3.55 -26.23 -6.64
N GLN A 186 -3.62 -24.98 -7.12
CA GLN A 186 -2.89 -24.48 -8.28
C GLN A 186 -1.49 -23.93 -7.94
N GLY A 187 -1.13 -23.84 -6.65
CA GLY A 187 0.12 -23.23 -6.21
C GLY A 187 0.18 -21.71 -6.40
N LEU A 188 -0.98 -21.05 -6.49
CA LEU A 188 -1.12 -19.61 -6.73
C LEU A 188 -1.44 -18.80 -5.46
N LEU A 189 -1.39 -19.46 -4.31
CA LEU A 189 -1.74 -18.85 -3.03
C LEU A 189 -0.87 -17.63 -2.70
N ILE A 190 0.45 -17.77 -2.74
CA ILE A 190 1.40 -16.68 -2.44
C ILE A 190 1.24 -15.51 -3.42
N PRO A 191 1.28 -15.67 -4.76
CA PRO A 191 1.16 -14.51 -5.65
C PRO A 191 -0.17 -13.78 -5.48
N VAL A 192 -1.29 -14.48 -5.27
CA VAL A 192 -2.59 -13.84 -5.01
C VAL A 192 -2.57 -13.08 -3.68
N VAL A 193 -2.09 -13.69 -2.60
CA VAL A 193 -2.07 -13.03 -1.28
C VAL A 193 -1.09 -11.85 -1.27
N LEU A 194 0.05 -11.97 -1.95
CA LEU A 194 1.02 -10.89 -2.07
C LEU A 194 0.45 -9.70 -2.85
N HIS A 195 -0.25 -9.98 -3.95
CA HIS A 195 -0.98 -8.99 -4.75
C HIS A 195 -1.99 -8.20 -3.90
N GLU A 196 -2.87 -8.92 -3.23
CA GLU A 196 -3.97 -8.34 -2.45
C GLU A 196 -3.44 -7.52 -1.26
N MET A 197 -2.34 -7.97 -0.65
CA MET A 197 -1.66 -7.19 0.38
C MET A 197 -1.04 -5.91 -0.18
N GLY A 198 -0.59 -5.91 -1.44
CA GLY A 198 -0.18 -4.72 -2.17
C GLY A 198 -1.30 -3.68 -2.29
N HIS A 199 -2.54 -4.12 -2.56
CA HIS A 199 -3.70 -3.23 -2.52
C HIS A 199 -3.95 -2.64 -1.13
N VAL A 200 -3.73 -3.40 -0.06
CA VAL A 200 -3.84 -2.87 1.30
C VAL A 200 -2.81 -1.76 1.55
N LEU A 201 -1.59 -1.92 1.04
CA LEU A 201 -0.50 -0.95 1.13
C LEU A 201 -0.72 0.32 0.29
N GLY A 202 -1.75 0.34 -0.57
CA GLY A 202 -2.11 1.53 -1.35
C GLY A 202 -1.88 1.40 -2.85
N ILE A 203 -1.25 0.33 -3.32
CA ILE A 203 -1.02 0.09 -4.75
C ILE A 203 -2.40 -0.06 -5.41
N GLY A 204 -2.70 0.80 -6.39
CA GLY A 204 -4.02 0.86 -7.03
C GLY A 204 -5.11 1.56 -6.21
N THR A 205 -5.10 1.40 -4.90
CA THR A 205 -6.21 1.85 -4.03
C THR A 205 -6.10 3.30 -3.56
N ILE A 206 -4.89 3.87 -3.50
CA ILE A 206 -4.69 5.28 -3.10
C ILE A 206 -3.95 6.13 -4.14
N TRP A 207 -3.65 5.62 -5.34
CA TRP A 207 -2.96 6.38 -6.38
C TRP A 207 -3.68 7.67 -6.77
N SER A 208 -5.00 7.62 -7.00
CA SER A 208 -5.82 8.81 -7.31
C SER A 208 -5.80 9.83 -6.17
N ARG A 209 -5.79 9.34 -4.92
CA ARG A 209 -5.75 10.18 -3.71
C ARG A 209 -4.44 10.94 -3.58
N LYS A 210 -3.34 10.31 -4.01
CA LYS A 210 -1.99 10.85 -4.07
C LYS A 210 -1.70 11.64 -5.36
N GLU A 211 -2.71 11.83 -6.21
CA GLU A 211 -2.57 12.51 -7.51
C GLU A 211 -1.55 11.85 -8.44
N LEU A 212 -1.32 10.54 -8.29
CA LEU A 212 -0.36 9.77 -9.07
C LEU A 212 -0.96 9.13 -10.34
N LEU A 213 -2.25 9.41 -10.63
CA LEU A 213 -2.91 8.97 -11.86
C LEU A 213 -3.24 10.16 -12.75
N MET A 214 -2.98 9.98 -14.04
CA MET A 214 -3.42 10.89 -15.07
C MET A 214 -4.39 10.19 -16.03
N ASN A 215 -5.42 10.92 -16.44
CA ASN A 215 -6.52 10.44 -17.29
C ASN A 215 -7.24 9.18 -16.78
N PRO A 216 -7.70 9.13 -15.52
CA PRO A 216 -8.37 7.95 -14.96
C PRO A 216 -9.61 7.58 -15.79
N SER A 217 -9.64 6.33 -16.25
CA SER A 217 -10.66 5.78 -17.12
C SER A 217 -12.00 5.55 -16.39
N SER A 218 -11.96 5.45 -15.08
CA SER A 218 -13.14 5.49 -14.19
C SER A 218 -13.87 6.84 -14.23
N VAL A 219 -13.20 7.92 -14.63
CA VAL A 219 -13.78 9.25 -14.83
C VAL A 219 -14.10 9.48 -16.31
N THR A 220 -13.16 9.12 -17.20
CA THR A 220 -13.31 9.27 -18.66
C THR A 220 -13.15 7.92 -19.35
N PRO A 221 -14.26 7.20 -19.66
CA PRO A 221 -14.18 5.87 -20.25
C PRO A 221 -13.34 5.82 -21.52
N GLY A 222 -12.44 4.83 -21.61
CA GLY A 222 -11.53 4.64 -22.75
C GLY A 222 -10.32 5.58 -22.77
N ALA A 223 -10.10 6.39 -21.71
CA ALA A 223 -8.90 7.18 -21.57
C ALA A 223 -7.65 6.29 -21.33
N ASP A 224 -6.49 6.77 -21.76
CA ASP A 224 -5.19 6.14 -21.48
C ASP A 224 -4.75 6.49 -20.06
N THR A 225 -5.31 5.78 -19.07
CA THR A 225 -4.88 5.91 -17.67
C THR A 225 -3.41 5.52 -17.54
N HIS A 226 -2.63 6.33 -16.85
CA HIS A 226 -1.24 6.03 -16.57
C HIS A 226 -0.80 6.60 -15.23
N PHE A 227 0.22 5.96 -14.66
CA PHE A 227 0.82 6.36 -13.40
C PHE A 227 1.96 7.35 -13.65
N ILE A 228 1.98 8.45 -12.90
CA ILE A 228 2.91 9.57 -13.13
C ILE A 228 4.05 9.66 -12.10
N GLY A 229 4.19 8.67 -11.23
CA GLY A 229 5.26 8.62 -10.25
C GLY A 229 6.65 8.52 -10.92
N PRO A 230 7.58 9.45 -10.63
CA PRO A 230 8.85 9.55 -11.34
C PRO A 230 9.76 8.34 -11.11
N ARG A 231 9.68 7.68 -9.94
CA ARG A 231 10.49 6.50 -9.64
C ARG A 231 9.99 5.29 -10.41
N ALA A 232 8.68 5.05 -10.44
CA ALA A 232 8.07 4.00 -11.23
C ALA A 232 8.30 4.20 -12.75
N ILE A 233 8.23 5.44 -13.25
CA ILE A 233 8.56 5.75 -14.66
C ILE A 233 10.01 5.36 -14.98
N THR A 234 10.95 5.74 -14.11
CA THR A 234 12.37 5.38 -14.28
C THR A 234 12.56 3.86 -14.26
N ALA A 235 11.90 3.15 -13.34
CA ALA A 235 11.93 1.70 -13.26
C ALA A 235 11.35 1.03 -14.52
N PHE A 236 10.23 1.55 -15.03
CA PHE A 236 9.58 1.04 -16.24
C PHE A 236 10.49 1.17 -17.46
N ASP A 237 11.14 2.32 -17.63
CA ASP A 237 12.12 2.52 -18.71
C ASP A 237 13.30 1.54 -18.57
N ASN A 238 13.87 1.40 -17.38
CA ASN A 238 14.97 0.46 -17.12
C ASN A 238 14.58 -1.01 -17.38
N ALA A 239 13.32 -1.37 -17.16
CA ALA A 239 12.77 -2.69 -17.45
C ALA A 239 12.50 -2.93 -18.96
N GLY A 240 12.98 -2.07 -19.86
CA GLY A 240 12.80 -2.18 -21.31
C GLY A 240 11.71 -1.27 -21.87
N GLY A 241 11.01 -0.53 -21.01
CA GLY A 241 9.93 0.37 -21.38
C GLY A 241 10.34 1.59 -22.20
N VAL A 242 11.64 1.90 -22.36
CA VAL A 242 12.13 3.10 -23.09
C VAL A 242 11.46 3.25 -24.47
N ASN A 243 11.33 2.15 -25.21
CA ASN A 243 10.76 2.12 -26.55
C ASN A 243 9.25 1.87 -26.58
N TYR A 244 8.58 1.91 -25.44
CA TYR A 244 7.12 1.79 -25.38
C TYR A 244 6.45 2.95 -26.14
N THR A 245 5.63 2.61 -27.14
CA THR A 245 4.89 3.55 -27.97
C THR A 245 3.37 3.37 -27.89
N GLY A 246 2.88 2.53 -26.98
CA GLY A 246 1.46 2.18 -26.85
C GLY A 246 0.61 3.22 -26.12
N GLY A 247 1.21 4.32 -25.66
CA GLY A 247 0.57 5.33 -24.83
C GLY A 247 1.58 6.05 -23.94
N ALA A 248 1.10 6.61 -22.83
CA ALA A 248 1.95 7.14 -21.77
C ALA A 248 2.67 6.03 -20.98
N LYS A 249 3.80 6.38 -20.34
CA LYS A 249 4.62 5.44 -19.56
C LYS A 249 3.87 4.95 -18.33
N VAL A 250 4.23 3.74 -17.87
CA VAL A 250 3.55 3.06 -16.75
C VAL A 250 2.02 3.00 -16.96
N PRO A 251 1.57 2.36 -18.06
CA PRO A 251 0.16 2.28 -18.37
C PRO A 251 -0.59 1.50 -17.29
N VAL A 252 -1.73 2.06 -16.88
CA VAL A 252 -2.63 1.51 -15.88
C VAL A 252 -3.83 0.88 -16.59
N GLU A 253 -4.35 -0.19 -16.02
CA GLU A 253 -5.49 -0.94 -16.54
C GLU A 253 -6.72 -0.03 -16.71
N ASN A 254 -7.25 0.03 -17.92
CA ASN A 254 -8.28 0.98 -18.31
C ASN A 254 -9.49 0.34 -19.01
N GLU A 255 -9.45 -0.97 -19.28
CA GLU A 255 -10.52 -1.73 -19.93
C GLU A 255 -11.28 -2.63 -18.95
N ALA A 256 -10.70 -2.91 -17.77
CA ALA A 256 -11.37 -3.68 -16.72
C ALA A 256 -12.62 -2.98 -16.15
N GLY A 257 -13.42 -3.76 -15.41
CA GLY A 257 -14.59 -3.24 -14.70
C GLY A 257 -14.24 -2.45 -13.43
N PRO A 258 -15.23 -1.78 -12.80
CA PRO A 258 -15.03 -1.09 -11.54
C PRO A 258 -14.45 -2.01 -10.47
N GLY A 259 -13.41 -1.59 -9.76
CA GLY A 259 -12.74 -2.43 -8.76
C GLY A 259 -11.48 -3.13 -9.27
N SER A 260 -11.23 -3.11 -10.58
CA SER A 260 -9.91 -3.45 -11.15
C SER A 260 -9.40 -2.39 -12.11
N GLN A 261 -10.30 -1.64 -12.75
CA GLN A 261 -9.96 -0.44 -13.53
C GLN A 261 -9.25 0.61 -12.67
N ASP A 262 -8.22 1.24 -13.23
CA ASP A 262 -7.39 2.26 -12.60
C ASP A 262 -6.61 1.78 -11.35
N SER A 263 -6.65 0.49 -11.02
CA SER A 263 -6.05 -0.10 -9.81
C SER A 263 -4.90 -1.09 -10.09
N HIS A 264 -4.66 -1.42 -11.35
CA HIS A 264 -3.66 -2.41 -11.77
C HIS A 264 -2.76 -1.85 -12.83
N TRP A 265 -1.60 -2.48 -13.02
CA TRP A 265 -0.88 -2.30 -14.27
C TRP A 265 -1.66 -2.87 -15.45
N ARG A 266 -1.57 -2.24 -16.61
CA ARG A 266 -2.30 -2.68 -17.81
C ARG A 266 -1.80 -4.05 -18.24
N GLU A 267 -2.67 -5.06 -18.16
CA GLU A 267 -2.33 -6.47 -18.47
C GLU A 267 -1.71 -6.60 -19.86
N ALA A 268 -2.30 -5.92 -20.85
CA ALA A 268 -1.83 -5.94 -22.24
C ALA A 268 -0.42 -5.38 -22.45
N VAL A 269 0.16 -4.72 -21.44
CA VAL A 269 1.52 -4.19 -21.48
C VAL A 269 2.43 -4.90 -20.49
N PHE A 270 1.95 -5.18 -19.28
CA PHE A 270 2.76 -5.77 -18.23
C PHE A 270 2.80 -7.30 -18.24
N GLY A 271 1.80 -7.96 -18.84
CA GLY A 271 1.65 -9.41 -18.79
C GLY A 271 1.63 -9.90 -17.35
N ALA A 272 2.40 -10.96 -17.07
CA ALA A 272 2.44 -11.65 -15.77
C ALA A 272 3.07 -10.86 -14.61
N GLU A 273 3.17 -9.53 -14.66
CA GLU A 273 3.62 -8.78 -13.49
C GLU A 273 2.62 -8.93 -12.35
N LEU A 274 3.10 -9.08 -11.11
CA LEU A 274 2.27 -9.42 -9.96
C LEU A 274 1.00 -8.56 -9.82
N MET A 275 1.10 -7.24 -9.98
CA MET A 275 0.02 -6.26 -9.80
C MET A 275 -0.75 -5.96 -11.09
N SER A 276 -0.68 -6.85 -12.08
CA SER A 276 -1.64 -6.90 -13.17
C SER A 276 -2.97 -7.53 -12.69
N PRO A 277 -4.10 -7.32 -13.38
CA PRO A 277 -5.40 -7.86 -12.96
C PRO A 277 -5.55 -9.37 -13.19
N PHE A 278 -4.46 -10.10 -13.49
CA PHE A 278 -4.50 -11.51 -13.82
C PHE A 278 -3.27 -12.26 -13.30
N VAL A 279 -3.48 -13.28 -12.46
CA VAL A 279 -2.39 -14.14 -11.98
C VAL A 279 -2.24 -15.33 -12.92
N ASN A 280 -1.14 -15.38 -13.67
CA ASN A 280 -0.87 -16.45 -14.61
C ASN A 280 -0.48 -17.75 -13.89
N SER A 281 -0.93 -18.87 -14.41
CA SER A 281 -0.55 -20.22 -13.95
C SER A 281 0.56 -20.81 -14.81
N GLY A 282 1.41 -21.66 -14.20
CA GLY A 282 2.50 -22.35 -14.88
C GLY A 282 3.69 -21.46 -15.28
N VAL A 283 3.66 -20.16 -14.93
CA VAL A 283 4.74 -19.19 -15.08
C VAL A 283 4.91 -18.42 -13.76
N GLN A 284 6.02 -17.70 -13.59
CA GLN A 284 6.21 -16.83 -12.44
C GLN A 284 5.41 -15.53 -12.65
N ASN A 285 4.83 -15.01 -11.55
CA ASN A 285 4.19 -13.69 -11.52
C ASN A 285 5.08 -12.73 -10.72
N PRO A 286 6.14 -12.17 -11.32
CA PRO A 286 7.15 -11.43 -10.57
C PRO A 286 6.62 -10.13 -9.97
N LEU A 287 6.98 -9.88 -8.72
CA LEU A 287 6.92 -8.56 -8.09
C LEU A 287 8.04 -7.68 -8.66
N SER A 288 7.71 -6.83 -9.63
CA SER A 288 8.72 -6.05 -10.33
C SER A 288 9.23 -4.85 -9.52
N VAL A 289 10.43 -4.37 -9.87
CA VAL A 289 10.97 -3.10 -9.37
C VAL A 289 10.06 -1.90 -9.69
N ILE A 290 9.21 -1.99 -10.71
CA ILE A 290 8.23 -0.95 -11.06
C ILE A 290 7.19 -0.84 -9.94
N THR A 291 6.64 -1.97 -9.52
CA THR A 291 5.71 -2.05 -8.40
C THR A 291 6.35 -1.56 -7.10
N ILE A 292 7.57 -1.99 -6.79
CA ILE A 292 8.28 -1.52 -5.59
C ILE A 292 8.51 0.00 -5.63
N GLN A 293 8.94 0.55 -6.76
CA GLN A 293 9.15 2.00 -6.88
C GLN A 293 7.83 2.80 -6.86
N SER A 294 6.70 2.18 -7.20
CA SER A 294 5.39 2.83 -7.03
C SER A 294 5.05 3.06 -5.55
N LEU A 295 5.50 2.21 -4.63
CA LEU A 295 5.42 2.46 -3.18
C LEU A 295 6.30 3.63 -2.77
N ALA A 296 7.49 3.76 -3.36
CA ALA A 296 8.35 4.92 -3.11
C ALA A 296 7.71 6.24 -3.57
N ASP A 297 7.00 6.21 -4.70
CA ASP A 297 6.20 7.35 -5.17
C ASP A 297 4.97 7.62 -4.29
N LEU A 298 4.45 6.61 -3.58
CA LEU A 298 3.40 6.76 -2.56
C LEU A 298 3.89 7.38 -1.24
N GLY A 299 5.21 7.39 -1.02
CA GLY A 299 5.84 7.98 0.18
C GLY A 299 6.52 6.97 1.10
N TYR A 300 6.54 5.68 0.76
CA TYR A 300 7.27 4.67 1.50
C TYR A 300 8.79 4.78 1.24
N VAL A 301 9.60 4.42 2.24
CA VAL A 301 11.02 4.14 2.00
C VAL A 301 11.14 2.65 1.70
N VAL A 302 11.70 2.34 0.53
CA VAL A 302 11.76 0.97 0.03
C VAL A 302 13.16 0.54 -0.36
N ASP A 303 13.44 -0.76 -0.26
CA ASP A 303 14.58 -1.43 -0.86
C ASP A 303 14.19 -2.02 -2.24
N PRO A 304 14.54 -1.35 -3.36
CA PRO A 304 14.21 -1.83 -4.69
C PRO A 304 14.98 -3.08 -5.11
N SER A 305 15.99 -3.53 -4.34
CA SER A 305 16.75 -4.75 -4.65
C SER A 305 16.05 -6.05 -4.23
N GLN A 306 14.91 -5.93 -3.54
CA GLN A 306 14.03 -7.05 -3.21
C GLN A 306 13.09 -7.43 -4.38
N ASP A 307 13.30 -6.85 -5.57
CA ASP A 307 12.50 -7.16 -6.75
C ASP A 307 12.74 -8.58 -7.27
N GLU A 308 11.76 -9.08 -8.01
CA GLU A 308 11.91 -10.28 -8.81
C GLU A 308 12.26 -9.90 -10.26
N PRO A 309 13.14 -10.66 -10.95
CA PRO A 309 13.53 -10.36 -12.32
C PRO A 309 12.32 -10.22 -13.25
N TYR A 310 12.19 -9.03 -13.85
CA TYR A 310 11.09 -8.68 -14.74
C TYR A 310 11.58 -7.80 -15.89
N SER A 311 10.91 -7.89 -17.04
CA SER A 311 11.11 -6.98 -18.17
C SER A 311 9.77 -6.73 -18.83
N VAL A 312 9.51 -5.48 -19.19
CA VAL A 312 8.28 -5.09 -19.89
C VAL A 312 8.23 -5.81 -21.24
N PRO A 313 7.21 -6.65 -21.49
CA PRO A 313 7.02 -7.31 -22.78
C PRO A 313 7.05 -6.28 -23.93
N LEU A 314 7.93 -6.49 -24.91
CA LEU A 314 7.94 -5.66 -26.11
C LEU A 314 6.76 -6.05 -27.00
N ALA A 315 6.19 -5.08 -27.73
CA ALA A 315 4.99 -5.27 -28.57
C ALA A 315 5.09 -6.39 -29.63
N ALA A 316 6.30 -6.88 -29.94
CA ALA A 316 6.51 -8.02 -30.84
C ALA A 316 6.16 -9.38 -30.19
N ASP A 317 6.09 -9.46 -28.85
CA ASP A 317 5.81 -10.66 -28.07
C ASP A 317 4.35 -10.73 -27.57
N LEU A 318 3.56 -9.67 -27.77
CA LEU A 318 2.14 -9.62 -27.40
C LEU A 318 1.29 -10.35 -28.44
N VAL A 319 1.30 -11.69 -28.41
CA VAL A 319 0.36 -12.52 -29.17
C VAL A 319 -0.99 -12.48 -28.46
N SER A 320 -2.00 -11.85 -29.08
CA SER A 320 -3.46 -11.99 -28.89
C SER A 320 -4.02 -12.11 -27.44
N PRO A 321 -5.12 -11.42 -27.08
CA PRO A 321 -5.63 -11.28 -25.70
C PRO A 321 -6.26 -12.55 -25.08
N ASP A 322 -5.95 -13.75 -25.59
CA ASP A 322 -6.40 -14.98 -24.93
C ASP A 322 -5.53 -15.15 -23.68
N ARG A 323 -6.03 -14.60 -22.56
CA ARG A 323 -5.40 -14.72 -21.25
C ARG A 323 -5.06 -16.19 -21.05
N GLY A 324 -3.77 -16.50 -20.92
CA GLY A 324 -3.31 -17.86 -20.68
C GLY A 324 -3.98 -18.46 -19.44
N PRO A 325 -3.73 -19.74 -19.11
CA PRO A 325 -4.34 -20.34 -17.93
C PRO A 325 -3.92 -19.54 -16.68
N GLY A 326 -4.85 -19.21 -15.80
CA GLY A 326 -4.61 -18.36 -14.64
C GLY A 326 -5.91 -17.95 -13.94
N VAL A 327 -5.83 -16.94 -13.09
CA VAL A 327 -6.94 -16.43 -12.27
C VAL A 327 -7.15 -14.95 -12.54
N ASP A 328 -8.38 -14.59 -12.93
CA ASP A 328 -8.81 -13.20 -13.08
C ASP A 328 -9.08 -12.60 -11.69
N LEU A 329 -8.45 -11.45 -11.40
CA LEU A 329 -8.63 -10.71 -10.16
C LEU A 329 -9.70 -9.63 -10.31
N GLY A 330 -10.75 -9.90 -11.07
CA GLY A 330 -11.84 -8.94 -11.28
C GLY A 330 -12.56 -8.54 -9.98
N ASN A 331 -12.59 -7.24 -9.68
CA ASN A 331 -13.21 -6.62 -8.49
C ASN A 331 -12.53 -6.92 -7.15
N ASP A 332 -11.22 -7.17 -7.20
CA ASP A 332 -10.33 -7.41 -6.06
C ASP A 332 -9.98 -6.17 -5.22
N THR A 333 -10.20 -4.95 -5.69
CA THR A 333 -10.08 -3.81 -4.76
C THR A 333 -11.30 -3.65 -3.84
N ARG A 334 -11.03 -3.35 -2.56
CA ARG A 334 -12.06 -3.07 -1.55
C ARG A 334 -12.98 -1.94 -2.02
N ARG A 335 -14.28 -2.25 -2.08
CA ARG A 335 -15.33 -1.25 -2.30
C ARG A 335 -15.81 -0.65 -0.98
N GLY A 336 -15.75 0.67 -0.87
CA GLY A 336 -16.25 1.39 0.29
C GLY A 336 -15.47 2.68 0.56
N PRO A 337 -15.90 3.50 1.53
CA PRO A 337 -15.11 4.65 1.92
C PRO A 337 -13.78 4.19 2.52
N ILE A 338 -12.72 4.87 2.13
CA ILE A 338 -11.46 4.88 2.87
C ILE A 338 -11.56 6.05 3.85
N LEU A 339 -11.49 5.74 5.14
CA LEU A 339 -11.59 6.72 6.20
C LEU A 339 -10.21 7.32 6.45
N VAL A 340 -10.16 8.61 6.67
CA VAL A 340 -8.91 9.29 7.04
C VAL A 340 -9.05 9.75 8.47
N VAL A 341 -8.15 9.24 9.29
CA VAL A 341 -8.12 9.50 10.73
C VAL A 341 -6.95 10.42 11.05
N GLY A 342 -7.12 11.21 12.10
CA GLY A 342 -6.41 12.48 12.28
C GLY A 342 -7.34 13.67 11.96
N PRO A 343 -7.00 14.90 12.37
CA PRO A 343 -7.89 16.05 12.24
C PRO A 343 -8.32 16.28 10.78
N LYS A 344 -9.64 16.31 10.54
CA LYS A 344 -10.34 16.40 9.22
C LYS A 344 -9.87 17.53 8.28
N LYS A 345 -8.98 18.41 8.72
CA LYS A 345 -8.48 19.59 8.00
C LYS A 345 -6.97 19.56 7.76
N ARG A 346 -6.25 18.49 8.11
CA ARG A 346 -4.81 18.32 7.83
C ARG A 346 -4.48 17.88 6.40
N ARG A 347 -5.48 17.80 5.51
CA ARG A 347 -5.23 17.60 4.08
C ARG A 347 -4.40 18.75 3.52
N HIS A 348 -3.42 18.39 2.70
CA HIS A 348 -2.69 19.29 1.81
C HIS A 348 -3.63 20.16 0.97
#